data_AF-A0A960SPW9-F1
#
_entry.id   AF-A0A960SPW9-F1
#
_cell.length_a   1.000
_cell.length_b   1.000
_cell.length_c   1.000
_cell.angle_alpha   90.00
_cell.angle_beta   90.00
_cell.angle_gamma   90.00
#
_symmetry.space_group_name_H-M   'P 1'
#
loop_
_entity.id
_entity.type
_entity.pdbx_description
1 polymer ?
#
loop_
_entity_poly.entity_id
_entity_poly.type
_entity_poly.pdbx_seq_one_letter_code
_entity_poly.pdbx_strand_id
1 'polypeptide(L)'
;RLARDHEEAALQSLMGGLKASIVRQRAIPEADGVADALAGELGMSAVAVERNARSFHRVFVLHPQIEAVLRPPWRQDWQGVPNLDRDRMRVMMVSCLSHDLPEEMRDAARLSEAEFDALWDAPASAYPPNWQSERAWHDFQIERLNLADLFVEVRMRGLGAAGPGRARFVLEEGGVPASAVLAAEFRSHYLKGSVLRFFDDNRPEPVLSVTAVLGSAPESFVCAEGHWSRERTPGRRRVQRGASGETGRLSSSHGALPETLGRDG
;
A
#
# COMPACT_ATOMS: atom_id res chain seq x y z
N ARG A 1 34.59 2.51 -1.46
CA ARG A 1 33.72 2.40 -2.65
C ARG A 1 33.13 1.00 -2.79
N LEU A 2 33.90 -0.04 -3.14
CA LEU A 2 33.35 -1.41 -3.27
C LEU A 2 32.55 -1.90 -2.03
N ALA A 3 33.12 -1.76 -0.82
CA ALA A 3 32.42 -2.15 0.42
C ALA A 3 31.12 -1.35 0.65
N ARG A 4 31.07 -0.11 0.19
CA ARG A 4 29.90 0.77 0.29
C ARG A 4 28.82 0.34 -0.68
N ASP A 5 29.20 0.11 -1.94
CA ASP A 5 28.27 -0.32 -2.98
C ASP A 5 27.67 -1.72 -2.63
N HIS A 6 28.45 -2.59 -1.98
CA HIS A 6 27.94 -3.86 -1.44
C HIS A 6 26.95 -3.66 -0.29
N GLU A 7 27.23 -2.73 0.63
CA GLU A 7 26.33 -2.45 1.75
C GLU A 7 25.04 -1.77 1.29
N GLU A 8 25.11 -0.85 0.32
CA GLU A 8 23.95 -0.25 -0.32
C GLU A 8 23.04 -1.34 -0.93
N ALA A 9 23.62 -2.24 -1.72
CA ALA A 9 22.87 -3.37 -2.30
C ALA A 9 22.29 -4.30 -1.21
N ALA A 10 23.00 -4.51 -0.11
CA ALA A 10 22.50 -5.28 1.02
C ALA A 10 21.30 -4.60 1.67
N LEU A 11 21.38 -3.30 1.96
CA LEU A 11 20.27 -2.53 2.54
C LEU A 11 19.04 -2.51 1.63
N GLN A 12 19.22 -2.31 0.32
CA GLN A 12 18.13 -2.39 -0.66
C GLN A 12 17.46 -3.77 -0.67
N SER A 13 18.25 -4.84 -0.62
CA SER A 13 17.75 -6.22 -0.55
C SER A 13 16.97 -6.46 0.75
N LEU A 14 17.51 -6.04 1.89
CA LEU A 14 16.85 -6.14 3.19
C LEU A 14 15.53 -5.35 3.19
N MET A 15 15.51 -4.12 2.65
CA MET A 15 14.30 -3.30 2.64
C MET A 15 13.23 -3.81 1.65
N GLY A 16 13.67 -4.37 0.51
CA GLY A 16 12.80 -5.12 -0.39
C GLY A 16 12.20 -6.37 0.28
N GLY A 17 13.02 -7.10 1.05
CA GLY A 17 12.58 -8.22 1.88
C GLY A 17 11.56 -7.80 2.93
N LEU A 18 11.79 -6.70 3.64
CA LEU A 18 10.85 -6.20 4.66
C LEU A 18 9.50 -5.88 4.02
N LYS A 19 9.51 -5.17 2.88
CA LYS A 19 8.32 -4.89 2.10
C LYS A 19 7.56 -6.16 1.72
N ALA A 20 8.27 -7.18 1.22
CA ALA A 20 7.67 -8.46 0.84
C ALA A 20 7.07 -9.18 2.07
N SER A 21 7.79 -9.20 3.19
CA SER A 21 7.34 -9.78 4.46
C SER A 21 6.08 -9.10 4.99
N ILE A 22 6.06 -7.76 5.03
CA ILE A 22 4.89 -6.98 5.49
C ILE A 22 3.66 -7.29 4.66
N VAL A 23 3.83 -7.30 3.33
CA VAL A 23 2.76 -7.66 2.41
C VAL A 23 2.32 -9.11 2.72
N ARG A 24 3.21 -10.09 2.62
CA ARG A 24 2.86 -11.51 2.79
C ARG A 24 2.19 -11.82 4.13
N GLN A 25 2.72 -11.29 5.23
CA GLN A 25 2.24 -11.58 6.58
C GLN A 25 1.06 -10.70 7.01
N ARG A 26 0.73 -9.66 6.23
CA ARG A 26 -0.30 -8.65 6.55
C ARG A 26 -0.04 -7.99 7.91
N ALA A 27 1.24 -7.78 8.23
CA ALA A 27 1.66 -7.28 9.52
C ALA A 27 2.90 -6.39 9.37
N ILE A 28 3.00 -5.36 10.20
CA ILE A 28 4.18 -4.52 10.32
C ILE A 28 4.88 -4.91 11.63
N PRO A 29 6.12 -5.42 11.59
CA PRO A 29 6.85 -5.78 12.80
C PRO A 29 7.20 -4.53 13.61
N GLU A 30 7.42 -4.72 14.91
CA GLU A 30 8.11 -3.73 15.74
C GLU A 30 9.60 -3.66 15.40
N ALA A 31 10.30 -2.64 15.90
CA ALA A 31 11.70 -2.41 15.57
C ALA A 31 12.59 -3.62 15.90
N ASP A 32 12.43 -4.19 17.10
CA ASP A 32 13.21 -5.34 17.57
C ASP A 32 12.85 -6.64 16.83
N GLY A 33 11.64 -6.74 16.28
CA GLY A 33 11.18 -7.91 15.52
C GLY A 33 11.58 -7.91 14.04
N VAL A 34 12.19 -6.84 13.54
CA VAL A 34 12.52 -6.71 12.10
C VAL A 34 13.60 -7.70 11.67
N ALA A 35 14.60 -7.94 12.52
CA ALA A 35 15.68 -8.88 12.21
C ALA A 35 15.13 -10.30 11.98
N ASP A 36 14.23 -10.76 12.85
CA ASP A 36 13.59 -12.07 12.74
C ASP A 36 12.65 -12.14 11.53
N ALA A 37 11.85 -11.10 11.30
CA ALA A 37 10.96 -11.02 10.14
C ALA A 37 11.73 -11.10 8.81
N LEU A 38 12.89 -10.47 8.73
CA LEU A 38 13.78 -10.50 7.56
C LEU A 38 14.54 -11.82 7.44
N ALA A 39 15.04 -12.36 8.55
CA ALA A 39 15.70 -13.65 8.58
C ALA A 39 14.81 -14.74 7.99
N GLY A 40 13.55 -14.80 8.42
CA GLY A 40 12.55 -15.73 7.89
C GLY A 40 12.12 -15.46 6.44
N GLU A 41 12.10 -14.19 6.01
CA GLU A 41 11.77 -13.84 4.62
C GLU A 41 12.87 -14.21 3.64
N LEU A 42 14.12 -13.90 4.00
CA LEU A 42 15.27 -13.97 3.11
C LEU A 42 16.10 -15.26 3.27
N GLY A 43 15.76 -16.10 4.26
CA GLY A 43 16.54 -17.30 4.57
C GLY A 43 17.94 -16.99 5.09
N MET A 44 18.08 -15.88 5.81
CA MET A 44 19.35 -15.41 6.40
C MET A 44 19.30 -15.53 7.93
N SER A 45 20.45 -15.50 8.61
CA SER A 45 20.47 -15.39 10.07
C SER A 45 20.15 -13.96 10.53
N ALA A 46 19.50 -13.79 11.68
CA ALA A 46 19.25 -12.47 12.29
C ALA A 46 20.53 -11.62 12.41
N VAL A 47 21.65 -12.23 12.83
CA VAL A 47 22.96 -11.55 12.92
C VAL A 47 23.40 -10.95 11.58
N ALA A 48 23.11 -11.61 10.46
CA ALA A 48 23.46 -11.12 9.13
C ALA A 48 22.56 -9.97 8.67
N VAL A 49 21.36 -9.84 9.24
CA VAL A 49 20.48 -8.68 9.06
C VAL A 49 20.99 -7.52 9.91
N GLU A 50 21.24 -7.79 11.20
CA GLU A 50 21.65 -6.80 12.20
C GLU A 50 23.07 -6.25 11.99
N ARG A 51 23.95 -6.96 11.29
CA ARG A 51 25.36 -6.56 11.15
C ARG A 51 25.82 -6.51 9.71
N ASN A 52 26.56 -5.46 9.38
CA ASN A 52 27.20 -5.33 8.08
C ASN A 52 28.45 -6.21 7.94
N ALA A 53 29.05 -6.22 6.76
CA ALA A 53 30.24 -7.03 6.46
C ALA A 53 31.47 -6.69 7.33
N ARG A 54 31.43 -5.56 8.06
CA ARG A 54 32.46 -5.14 9.02
C ARG A 54 32.06 -5.36 10.47
N SER A 55 30.96 -6.09 10.69
CA SER A 55 30.39 -6.40 12.01
C SER A 55 29.85 -5.21 12.80
N PHE A 56 29.68 -4.03 12.18
CA PHE A 56 28.96 -2.90 12.79
C PHE A 56 27.45 -3.08 12.64
N HIS A 57 26.69 -2.51 13.58
CA HIS A 57 25.24 -2.68 13.58
C HIS A 57 24.57 -1.92 12.43
N ARG A 58 23.55 -2.54 11.86
CA ARG A 58 22.48 -1.88 11.11
C ARG A 58 21.37 -1.57 12.09
N VAL A 59 20.83 -0.37 11.98
CA VAL A 59 19.74 0.10 12.84
C VAL A 59 18.50 0.25 12.01
N PHE A 60 17.41 -0.35 12.47
CA PHE A 60 16.08 -0.14 11.91
C PHE A 60 15.37 0.96 12.70
N VAL A 61 14.89 1.98 11.99
CA VAL A 61 14.28 3.17 12.58
C VAL A 61 12.86 3.30 12.06
N LEU A 62 11.91 3.37 12.98
CA LEU A 62 10.52 3.69 12.70
C LEU A 62 10.30 5.20 12.91
N HIS A 63 9.40 5.81 12.13
CA HIS A 63 8.97 7.17 12.42
C HIS A 63 8.40 7.24 13.86
N PRO A 64 8.81 8.18 14.72
CA PRO A 64 8.42 8.19 16.14
C PRO A 64 6.90 8.28 16.37
N GLN A 65 6.18 8.89 15.44
CA GLN A 65 4.72 9.00 15.49
C GLN A 65 4.00 7.87 14.73
N ILE A 66 4.70 6.83 14.28
CA ILE A 66 4.05 5.69 13.63
C ILE A 66 3.01 5.06 14.57
N GLU A 67 3.30 5.02 15.88
CA GLU A 67 2.43 4.50 16.95
C GLU A 67 1.05 5.17 17.02
N ALA A 68 0.97 6.44 16.60
CA ALA A 68 -0.28 7.19 16.55
C ALA A 68 -1.18 6.75 15.36
N VAL A 69 -0.60 6.12 14.34
CA VAL A 69 -1.29 5.63 13.14
C VAL A 69 -1.50 4.12 13.22
N LEU A 70 -0.45 3.39 13.59
CA LEU A 70 -0.37 1.93 13.73
C LEU A 70 0.37 1.63 15.01
N ARG A 71 -0.01 0.61 15.79
CA ARG A 71 0.79 0.19 16.95
C ARG A 71 1.61 -1.05 16.60
N PRO A 72 2.89 -0.93 16.18
CA PRO A 72 3.79 -2.07 16.03
C PRO A 72 3.88 -2.92 17.32
N PRO A 73 3.95 -4.25 17.22
CA PRO A 73 3.72 -5.03 16.00
C PRO A 73 2.24 -4.91 15.59
N TRP A 74 1.99 -4.37 14.40
CA TRP A 74 0.64 -4.12 13.92
C TRP A 74 0.21 -5.26 13.02
N ARG A 75 -0.93 -5.86 13.32
CA ARG A 75 -1.56 -6.87 12.47
C ARG A 75 -2.83 -6.27 11.89
N GLN A 76 -3.00 -6.43 10.58
CA GLN A 76 -4.18 -5.91 9.91
C GLN A 76 -5.45 -6.64 10.36
N ASP A 77 -6.49 -5.86 10.61
CA ASP A 77 -7.84 -6.33 10.90
C ASP A 77 -8.87 -5.72 9.95
N TRP A 78 -10.15 -6.01 10.17
CA TRP A 78 -11.24 -5.49 9.34
C TRP A 78 -11.36 -3.96 9.38
N GLN A 79 -10.88 -3.29 10.43
CA GLN A 79 -10.93 -1.83 10.54
C GLN A 79 -9.88 -1.18 9.64
N GLY A 80 -8.76 -1.87 9.40
CA GLY A 80 -7.65 -1.34 8.59
C GLY A 80 -7.08 -0.08 9.22
N VAL A 81 -6.68 0.89 8.39
CA VAL A 81 -6.18 2.21 8.83
C VAL A 81 -7.08 3.32 8.28
N PRO A 82 -8.04 3.84 9.07
CA PRO A 82 -9.00 4.83 8.58
C PRO A 82 -8.34 6.17 8.22
N ASN A 83 -7.38 6.62 9.05
CA ASN A 83 -6.67 7.88 8.90
C ASN A 83 -5.19 7.62 8.62
N LEU A 84 -4.88 7.11 7.42
CA LEU A 84 -3.50 6.84 7.01
C LEU A 84 -2.76 8.16 6.77
N ASP A 85 -1.92 8.54 7.72
CA ASP A 85 -0.97 9.64 7.54
C ASP A 85 0.25 9.14 6.76
N ARG A 86 0.38 9.58 5.51
CA ARG A 86 1.43 9.11 4.60
C ARG A 86 2.83 9.58 5.00
N ASP A 87 2.93 10.68 5.74
CA ASP A 87 4.20 11.25 6.14
C ASP A 87 4.75 10.56 7.40
N ARG A 88 3.87 10.04 8.25
CA ARG A 88 4.26 9.28 9.46
C ARG A 88 4.51 7.79 9.20
N MET A 89 4.19 7.32 8.01
CA MET A 89 4.33 5.91 7.61
C MET A 89 5.68 5.64 6.96
N ARG A 90 6.77 6.00 7.64
CA ARG A 90 8.13 5.96 7.12
C ARG A 90 9.02 5.09 8.00
N VAL A 91 9.87 4.29 7.37
CA VAL A 91 10.88 3.48 8.05
C VAL A 91 12.20 3.54 7.31
N MET A 92 13.30 3.41 8.04
CA MET A 92 14.65 3.44 7.48
C MET A 92 15.48 2.29 8.04
N MET A 93 16.42 1.82 7.23
CA MET A 93 17.54 1.03 7.72
C MET A 93 18.82 1.80 7.50
N VAL A 94 19.60 1.93 8.57
CA VAL A 94 20.80 2.75 8.62
C VAL A 94 22.00 1.87 8.92
N SER A 95 23.13 2.13 8.27
CA SER A 95 24.38 1.40 8.48
C SER A 95 25.58 2.34 8.37
N CYS A 96 26.67 2.02 9.06
CA CYS A 96 27.95 2.70 8.95
C CYS A 96 29.09 1.70 8.79
N LEU A 97 30.00 1.94 7.84
CA LEU A 97 31.12 1.03 7.54
C LEU A 97 32.43 1.37 8.27
N SER A 98 32.50 2.48 8.98
CA SER A 98 33.74 2.94 9.64
C SER A 98 33.72 2.82 11.15
N HIS A 99 32.54 2.83 11.77
CA HIS A 99 32.34 2.69 13.20
C HIS A 99 30.90 2.22 13.50
N ASP A 100 30.65 1.85 14.75
CA ASP A 100 29.29 1.52 15.18
C ASP A 100 28.41 2.77 15.24
N LEU A 101 27.12 2.61 15.00
CA LEU A 101 26.15 3.70 15.10
C LEU A 101 25.99 4.12 16.58
N PRO A 102 25.74 5.42 16.87
CA PRO A 102 25.49 5.88 18.23
C PRO A 102 24.40 5.06 18.92
N GLU A 103 24.55 4.84 20.23
CA GLU A 103 23.61 4.04 21.00
C GLU A 103 22.20 4.66 20.98
N GLU A 104 22.12 5.99 20.90
CA GLU A 104 20.88 6.76 20.76
C GLU A 104 20.13 6.44 19.48
N MET A 105 20.83 6.06 18.40
CA MET A 105 20.18 5.57 17.18
C MET A 105 19.72 4.13 17.32
N ARG A 106 20.56 3.30 17.94
CA ARG A 106 20.30 1.87 18.11
C ARG A 106 19.03 1.62 18.93
N ASP A 107 18.71 2.52 19.85
CA ASP A 107 17.42 2.56 20.53
C ASP A 107 16.43 3.40 19.69
N ALA A 108 15.78 2.76 18.71
CA ALA A 108 14.90 3.42 17.74
C ALA A 108 13.73 4.21 18.38
N ALA A 109 13.40 3.94 19.65
CA ALA A 109 12.40 4.69 20.41
C ALA A 109 12.86 6.09 20.85
N ARG A 110 14.15 6.44 20.67
CA ARG A 110 14.74 7.68 21.19
C ARG A 110 14.81 8.84 20.22
N LEU A 111 14.63 8.62 18.91
CA LEU A 111 14.69 9.72 17.95
C LEU A 111 13.47 10.62 18.08
N SER A 112 13.68 11.93 18.16
CA SER A 112 12.60 12.90 17.99
C SER A 112 12.11 12.93 16.54
N GLU A 113 10.89 13.44 16.31
CA GLU A 113 10.34 13.62 14.97
C GLU A 113 11.27 14.46 14.07
N ALA A 114 11.80 15.57 14.61
CA ALA A 114 12.72 16.43 13.87
C ALA A 114 14.05 15.72 13.51
N GLU A 115 14.56 14.86 14.39
CA GLU A 115 15.77 14.06 14.10
C GLU A 115 15.50 12.99 13.06
N PHE A 116 14.34 12.31 13.15
CA PHE A 116 13.92 11.35 12.14
C PHE A 116 13.79 12.01 10.77
N ASP A 117 13.11 13.17 10.69
CA ASP A 117 12.93 13.90 9.42
C ASP A 117 14.25 14.40 8.86
N ALA A 118 15.15 14.92 9.71
CA ALA A 118 16.49 15.31 9.26
C ALA A 118 17.28 14.13 8.67
N LEU A 119 17.14 12.94 9.25
CA LEU A 119 17.75 11.70 8.74
C LEU A 119 17.04 11.19 7.48
N TRP A 120 15.72 11.30 7.42
CA TRP A 120 14.92 10.95 6.26
C TRP A 120 15.27 11.82 5.05
N ASP A 121 15.46 13.12 5.22
CA ASP A 121 15.77 14.03 4.12
C ASP A 121 17.27 14.08 3.77
N ALA A 122 18.14 13.54 4.63
CA ALA A 122 19.57 13.48 4.36
C ALA A 122 19.88 12.67 3.08
N PRO A 123 20.86 13.05 2.25
CA PRO A 123 21.35 12.19 1.19
C PRO A 123 21.74 10.80 1.74
N ALA A 124 21.58 9.74 0.93
CA ALA A 124 21.83 8.36 1.38
C ALA A 124 23.24 8.11 1.95
N SER A 125 24.23 8.96 1.61
CA SER A 125 25.60 8.90 2.14
C SER A 125 26.00 10.17 2.90
N ALA A 126 25.04 10.81 3.55
CA ALA A 126 25.25 11.99 4.38
C ALA A 126 24.67 11.77 5.77
N TYR A 127 25.30 12.42 6.74
CA TYR A 127 24.88 12.41 8.13
C TYR A 127 23.98 13.63 8.39
N PRO A 128 22.98 13.54 9.29
CA PRO A 128 22.13 14.67 9.62
C PRO A 128 22.94 15.86 10.15
N PRO A 129 22.63 17.12 9.76
CA PRO A 129 23.42 18.28 10.15
C PRO A 129 23.53 18.51 11.67
N ASN A 130 22.53 18.06 12.43
CA ASN A 130 22.46 18.18 13.88
C ASN A 130 23.29 17.12 14.62
N TRP A 131 23.79 16.10 13.92
CA TRP A 131 24.61 15.07 14.51
C TRP A 131 26.06 15.38 14.16
N GLN A 132 26.74 16.13 15.02
CA GLN A 132 28.14 16.49 14.79
C GLN A 132 29.03 15.38 15.35
N SER A 133 29.35 14.38 14.53
CA SER A 133 30.54 13.56 14.78
C SER A 133 31.55 13.82 13.66
N GLU A 134 32.76 14.24 14.03
CA GLU A 134 33.83 14.61 13.09
C GLU A 134 34.41 13.41 12.30
N ARG A 135 33.86 12.20 12.46
CA ARG A 135 34.43 10.99 11.89
C ARG A 135 33.49 10.36 10.86
N ALA A 136 33.98 10.33 9.62
CA ALA A 136 33.61 9.36 8.58
C ALA A 136 32.13 9.31 8.12
N TRP A 137 31.50 10.48 7.98
CA TRP A 137 30.16 10.62 7.37
C TRP A 137 30.03 9.98 5.98
N HIS A 138 31.12 9.85 5.23
CA HIS A 138 31.16 9.23 3.90
C HIS A 138 30.79 7.74 3.88
N ASP A 139 30.87 7.06 5.03
CA ASP A 139 30.65 5.62 5.16
C ASP A 139 29.26 5.28 5.69
N PHE A 140 28.42 6.30 5.91
CA PHE A 140 27.02 6.16 6.30
C PHE A 140 26.17 5.75 5.10
N GLN A 141 25.20 4.87 5.31
CA GLN A 141 24.26 4.39 4.29
C GLN A 141 22.85 4.37 4.87
N ILE A 142 21.88 4.87 4.11
CA ILE A 142 20.45 4.92 4.50
C ILE A 142 19.62 4.35 3.36
N GLU A 143 18.84 3.32 3.67
CA GLU A 143 17.77 2.82 2.80
C GLU A 143 16.40 3.14 3.41
N ARG A 144 15.47 3.58 2.58
CA ARG A 144 14.20 4.15 3.00
C ARG A 144 13.03 3.36 2.45
N LEU A 145 11.98 3.24 3.24
CA LEU A 145 10.71 2.69 2.79
C LEU A 145 9.56 3.53 3.33
N ASN A 146 8.77 4.09 2.42
CA ASN A 146 7.47 4.64 2.77
C ASN A 146 6.46 3.48 2.81
N LEU A 147 6.01 3.12 4.02
CA LEU A 147 5.02 2.08 4.24
C LEU A 147 3.64 2.45 3.69
N ALA A 148 3.30 3.73 3.56
CA ALA A 148 2.00 4.14 3.02
C ALA A 148 1.79 3.66 1.58
N ASP A 149 2.87 3.44 0.82
CA ASP A 149 2.81 2.87 -0.52
C ASP A 149 2.43 1.39 -0.52
N LEU A 150 2.42 0.73 0.64
CA LEU A 150 1.95 -0.64 0.80
C LEU A 150 0.46 -0.71 1.07
N PHE A 151 -0.22 0.43 1.23
CA PHE A 151 -1.65 0.50 1.50
C PHE A 151 -2.45 0.85 0.25
N VAL A 152 -3.67 0.33 0.21
CA VAL A 152 -4.70 0.56 -0.79
C VAL A 152 -5.90 1.16 -0.07
N GLU A 153 -6.33 2.33 -0.52
CA GLU A 153 -7.56 2.93 -0.04
C GLU A 153 -8.76 2.13 -0.56
N VAL A 154 -9.66 1.77 0.34
CA VAL A 154 -10.91 1.08 0.05
C VAL A 154 -12.07 1.91 0.55
N ARG A 155 -13.01 2.19 -0.36
CA ARG A 155 -14.28 2.84 -0.04
C ARG A 155 -15.41 1.84 -0.19
N MET A 156 -16.30 1.80 0.78
CA MET A 156 -17.48 0.95 0.74
C MET A 156 -18.70 1.79 1.07
N ARG A 157 -19.76 1.66 0.28
CA ARG A 157 -20.99 2.43 0.49
C ARG A 157 -22.21 1.53 0.42
N GLY A 158 -23.08 1.61 1.43
CA GLY A 158 -24.43 1.06 1.35
C GLY A 158 -25.37 2.06 0.65
N LEU A 159 -26.15 1.59 -0.32
CA LEU A 159 -27.20 2.36 -0.98
C LEU A 159 -28.59 1.87 -0.54
N GLY A 160 -29.45 2.83 -0.21
CA GLY A 160 -30.87 2.60 0.09
C GLY A 160 -31.19 2.43 1.57
N ALA A 161 -32.48 2.19 1.87
CA ALA A 161 -33.02 1.94 3.21
C ALA A 161 -32.64 0.55 3.77
N ALA A 162 -31.50 0.01 3.32
CA ALA A 162 -30.93 -1.19 3.90
C ALA A 162 -30.58 -0.84 5.36
N GLY A 163 -31.38 -1.36 6.29
CA GLY A 163 -31.19 -1.10 7.72
C GLY A 163 -29.76 -1.43 8.17
N PRO A 164 -29.34 -0.92 9.34
CA PRO A 164 -28.03 -1.24 9.92
C PRO A 164 -27.82 -2.77 9.91
N GLY A 165 -26.68 -3.22 9.38
CA GLY A 165 -26.30 -4.64 9.34
C GLY A 165 -26.25 -5.29 7.94
N ARG A 166 -26.83 -4.66 6.91
CA ARG A 166 -26.99 -5.27 5.57
C ARG A 166 -25.79 -5.23 4.63
N ALA A 167 -24.66 -4.72 5.11
CA ALA A 167 -23.45 -4.58 4.32
C ALA A 167 -22.28 -5.14 5.14
N ARG A 168 -22.07 -6.45 4.95
CA ARG A 168 -21.11 -7.25 5.71
C ARG A 168 -19.92 -7.61 4.85
N PHE A 169 -18.73 -7.50 5.43
CA PHE A 169 -17.51 -7.98 4.81
C PHE A 169 -16.58 -8.61 5.85
N VAL A 170 -15.64 -9.42 5.39
CA VAL A 170 -14.47 -9.83 6.16
C VAL A 170 -13.20 -9.48 5.41
N LEU A 171 -12.15 -9.29 6.20
CA LEU A 171 -10.78 -9.27 5.73
C LEU A 171 -10.17 -10.66 5.94
N GLU A 172 -9.52 -11.18 4.91
CA GLU A 172 -8.92 -12.52 4.87
C GLU A 172 -9.92 -13.67 5.13
N GLU A 173 -9.43 -14.91 5.13
CA GLU A 173 -10.23 -16.12 5.35
C GLU A 173 -10.37 -16.43 6.85
N GLY A 174 -11.57 -16.86 7.28
CA GLY A 174 -11.82 -17.32 8.66
C GLY A 174 -12.29 -16.25 9.65
N GLY A 175 -12.43 -14.99 9.26
CA GLY A 175 -13.03 -13.94 10.08
C GLY A 175 -14.55 -14.08 10.22
N VAL A 176 -15.12 -13.59 11.33
CA VAL A 176 -16.58 -13.41 11.46
C VAL A 176 -16.99 -12.20 10.61
N PRO A 177 -18.02 -12.30 9.73
CA PRO A 177 -18.53 -11.18 8.95
C PRO A 177 -18.86 -9.97 9.81
N ALA A 178 -18.03 -8.93 9.68
CA ALA A 178 -18.21 -7.66 10.35
C ALA A 178 -19.35 -6.89 9.66
N SER A 179 -20.32 -6.45 10.45
CA SER A 179 -21.37 -5.54 10.00
C SER A 179 -20.84 -4.11 10.10
N ALA A 180 -20.21 -3.62 9.04
CA ALA A 180 -19.37 -2.42 9.14
C ALA A 180 -19.81 -1.25 8.25
N VAL A 181 -20.60 -1.46 7.19
CA VAL A 181 -21.06 -0.34 6.36
C VAL A 181 -22.44 0.09 6.84
N LEU A 182 -22.44 0.82 7.96
CA LEU A 182 -23.56 1.68 8.37
C LEU A 182 -23.87 2.63 7.20
N ALA A 183 -25.09 3.18 7.11
CA ALA A 183 -25.63 3.95 5.98
C ALA A 183 -24.76 5.14 5.42
N ALA A 184 -23.58 5.38 5.98
CA ALA A 184 -22.52 6.25 5.50
C ALA A 184 -21.44 5.50 4.68
N GLU A 185 -20.56 6.26 4.01
CA GLU A 185 -19.36 5.73 3.38
C GLU A 185 -18.40 5.20 4.47
N PHE A 186 -18.01 3.92 4.37
CA PHE A 186 -16.87 3.38 5.09
C PHE A 186 -15.61 3.58 4.26
N ARG A 187 -14.58 4.21 4.84
CA ARG A 187 -13.29 4.41 4.19
C ARG A 187 -12.19 3.92 5.11
N SER A 188 -11.32 3.07 4.58
CA SER A 188 -10.13 2.64 5.28
C SER A 188 -9.03 2.25 4.30
N HIS A 189 -7.83 2.00 4.82
CA HIS A 189 -6.67 1.57 4.06
C HIS A 189 -6.24 0.18 4.51
N TYR A 190 -5.93 -0.68 3.53
CA TYR A 190 -5.50 -2.06 3.75
C TYR A 190 -4.24 -2.35 2.94
N LEU A 191 -3.39 -3.26 3.43
CA LEU A 191 -2.18 -3.69 2.75
C LEU A 191 -2.49 -4.30 1.38
N LYS A 192 -1.63 -4.02 0.40
CA LYS A 192 -1.69 -4.55 -0.96
C LYS A 192 -1.76 -6.06 -0.95
N GLY A 193 -2.67 -6.64 -1.72
CA GLY A 193 -2.89 -8.09 -1.81
C GLY A 193 -3.83 -8.65 -0.77
N SER A 194 -4.29 -7.85 0.20
CA SER A 194 -5.29 -8.31 1.17
C SER A 194 -6.56 -8.76 0.46
N VAL A 195 -7.25 -9.74 1.03
CA VAL A 195 -8.48 -10.29 0.45
C VAL A 195 -9.70 -9.76 1.18
N LEU A 196 -10.54 -9.01 0.48
CA LEU A 196 -11.86 -8.61 0.97
C LEU A 196 -12.91 -9.56 0.46
N ARG A 197 -13.78 -10.01 1.35
CA ARG A 197 -14.89 -10.92 1.03
C ARG A 197 -16.18 -10.28 1.51
N PHE A 198 -17.08 -10.04 0.58
CA PHE A 198 -18.33 -9.36 0.81
C PHE A 198 -19.48 -10.34 0.76
N PHE A 199 -20.42 -10.19 1.69
CA PHE A 199 -21.55 -11.11 1.83
C PHE A 199 -22.86 -10.39 1.54
N ASP A 200 -23.71 -11.07 0.78
CA ASP A 200 -25.08 -10.65 0.56
C ASP A 200 -25.91 -10.98 1.81
N ASP A 201 -26.69 -9.99 2.27
CA ASP A 201 -27.48 -10.06 3.50
C ASP A 201 -29.00 -10.15 3.22
N ASN A 202 -29.37 -10.54 1.99
CA ASN A 202 -30.76 -10.80 1.59
C ASN A 202 -31.31 -12.13 2.11
N ARG A 203 -30.53 -12.85 2.92
CA ARG A 203 -30.86 -14.18 3.45
C ARG A 203 -30.49 -14.25 4.94
N PRO A 204 -31.10 -15.17 5.72
CA PRO A 204 -30.77 -15.36 7.13
C PRO A 204 -29.30 -15.74 7.36
N GLU A 205 -28.68 -16.37 6.37
CA GLU A 205 -27.27 -16.73 6.36
C GLU A 205 -26.51 -15.86 5.35
N PRO A 206 -25.38 -15.25 5.73
CA PRO A 206 -24.59 -14.43 4.83
C PRO A 206 -24.01 -15.30 3.71
N VAL A 207 -24.32 -14.97 2.46
CA VAL A 207 -23.80 -15.68 1.28
C VAL A 207 -22.66 -14.88 0.68
N LEU A 208 -21.49 -15.51 0.49
CA LEU A 208 -20.36 -14.87 -0.18
C LEU A 208 -20.76 -14.46 -1.60
N SER A 209 -20.59 -13.18 -1.91
CA SER A 209 -21.01 -12.58 -3.17
C SER A 209 -19.84 -12.06 -3.99
N VAL A 210 -18.97 -11.28 -3.36
CA VAL A 210 -17.78 -10.71 -4.01
C VAL A 210 -16.54 -11.08 -3.23
N THR A 211 -15.48 -11.47 -3.94
CA THR A 211 -14.13 -11.58 -3.39
C THR A 211 -13.23 -10.65 -4.20
N ALA A 212 -12.48 -9.80 -3.51
CA ALA A 212 -11.57 -8.85 -4.12
C ALA A 212 -10.18 -8.98 -3.49
N VAL A 213 -9.18 -9.21 -4.33
CA VAL A 213 -7.77 -9.11 -3.95
C VAL A 213 -7.32 -7.68 -4.25
N LEU A 214 -6.88 -6.96 -3.22
CA LEU A 214 -6.54 -5.55 -3.35
C LEU A 214 -5.27 -5.36 -4.18
N GLY A 215 -5.37 -4.58 -5.25
CA GLY A 215 -4.27 -4.28 -6.15
C GLY A 215 -3.35 -3.17 -5.65
N SER A 216 -2.97 -2.24 -6.54
CA SER A 216 -2.22 -1.03 -6.17
C SER A 216 -3.02 0.26 -6.33
N ALA A 217 -4.20 0.19 -6.93
CA ALA A 217 -5.08 1.34 -7.13
C ALA A 217 -6.18 1.35 -6.06
N PRO A 218 -6.67 2.53 -5.65
CA PRO A 218 -7.83 2.63 -4.78
C PRO A 218 -9.02 1.85 -5.34
N GLU A 219 -9.79 1.22 -4.44
CA GLU A 219 -10.95 0.42 -4.82
C GLU A 219 -12.23 0.93 -4.15
N SER A 220 -13.33 0.89 -4.89
CA SER A 220 -14.65 1.29 -4.40
C SER A 220 -15.64 0.14 -4.56
N PHE A 221 -16.45 -0.08 -3.53
CA PHE A 221 -17.49 -1.09 -3.48
C PHE A 221 -18.81 -0.48 -3.05
N VAL A 222 -19.88 -0.98 -3.64
CA VAL A 222 -21.24 -0.52 -3.34
C VAL A 222 -22.09 -1.73 -3.01
N CYS A 223 -22.80 -1.66 -1.88
CA CYS A 223 -23.85 -2.59 -1.52
C CYS A 223 -25.20 -1.94 -1.82
N ALA A 224 -25.96 -2.46 -2.78
CA ALA A 224 -27.31 -1.98 -3.11
C ALA A 224 -28.28 -3.14 -2.96
N GLU A 225 -29.39 -2.91 -2.24
CA GLU A 225 -30.40 -3.95 -1.97
C GLU A 225 -29.78 -5.24 -1.41
N GLY A 226 -28.75 -5.14 -0.56
CA GLY A 226 -28.07 -6.30 0.02
C GLY A 226 -27.13 -7.05 -0.93
N HIS A 227 -26.83 -6.50 -2.12
CA HIS A 227 -25.90 -7.06 -3.09
C HIS A 227 -24.66 -6.21 -3.28
N TRP A 228 -23.48 -6.83 -3.20
CA TRP A 228 -22.21 -6.15 -3.41
C TRP A 228 -21.78 -6.10 -4.88
N SER A 229 -21.23 -4.95 -5.28
CA SER A 229 -20.60 -4.77 -6.57
C SER A 229 -19.38 -3.86 -6.46
N ARG A 230 -18.38 -4.06 -7.32
CA ARG A 230 -17.25 -3.14 -7.45
C ARG A 230 -17.71 -1.94 -8.28
N GLU A 231 -17.56 -0.74 -7.74
CA GLU A 231 -17.87 0.50 -8.47
C GLU A 231 -16.82 0.69 -9.56
N ARG A 232 -17.28 0.92 -10.79
CA ARG A 232 -16.35 1.19 -11.90
C ARG A 232 -15.78 2.58 -11.69
N THR A 233 -14.49 2.66 -11.39
CA THR A 233 -13.75 3.93 -11.40
C THR A 233 -13.93 4.57 -12.78
N PRO A 234 -14.49 5.80 -12.88
CA PRO A 234 -14.63 6.47 -14.16
C PRO A 234 -13.24 6.88 -14.65
N GLY A 235 -12.59 6.03 -15.46
CA GLY A 235 -11.19 6.29 -15.80
C GLY A 235 -10.47 5.25 -16.66
N ARG A 236 -11.14 4.58 -17.61
CA ARG A 236 -10.46 4.00 -18.78
C ARG A 236 -11.48 3.69 -19.87
N ARG A 237 -11.85 4.71 -20.66
CA ARG A 237 -12.41 4.43 -21.99
C ARG A 237 -11.30 3.77 -22.79
N ARG A 238 -11.41 2.45 -23.00
CA ARG A 238 -10.64 1.76 -24.03
C ARG A 238 -11.11 2.36 -25.36
N VAL A 239 -10.35 3.29 -25.93
CA VAL A 239 -10.59 3.73 -27.31
C VAL A 239 -10.29 2.51 -28.18
N GLN A 240 -11.33 1.77 -28.51
CA GLN A 240 -11.27 0.74 -29.52
C GLN A 240 -11.15 1.48 -30.86
N ARG A 241 -9.91 1.79 -31.25
CA ARG A 241 -9.60 2.34 -32.56
C ARG A 241 -9.87 1.23 -33.58
N GLY A 242 -11.11 1.20 -34.09
CA GLY A 242 -11.46 0.37 -35.23
C GLY A 242 -10.67 0.84 -36.44
N ALA A 243 -9.62 0.11 -36.78
CA ALA A 243 -9.01 0.15 -38.09
C ALA A 243 -9.72 -0.90 -38.96
N SER A 244 -10.48 -0.44 -39.94
CA SER A 244 -10.91 -1.14 -41.17
C SER A 244 -11.62 -0.06 -41.97
N GLY A 245 -11.03 0.52 -43.01
CA GLY A 245 -10.54 -0.17 -44.20
C GLY A 245 -11.28 0.47 -45.36
N GLU A 246 -10.76 1.62 -45.77
CA GLU A 246 -11.19 2.39 -46.93
C GLU A 246 -10.85 1.60 -48.20
N THR A 247 -11.85 1.20 -48.98
CA THR A 247 -11.69 0.96 -50.42
C THR A 247 -12.93 1.50 -51.12
N GLY A 248 -12.75 2.65 -51.77
CA GLY A 248 -13.76 3.23 -52.64
C GLY A 248 -13.97 2.43 -53.92
N ARG A 249 -15.17 2.56 -54.49
CA ARG A 249 -15.38 2.54 -55.93
C ARG A 249 -16.61 3.39 -56.27
N LEU A 250 -16.34 4.41 -57.07
CA LEU A 250 -17.28 5.29 -57.73
C LEU A 250 -18.08 4.52 -58.80
N SER A 251 -19.39 4.74 -58.88
CA SER A 251 -20.09 4.87 -60.16
C SER A 251 -21.37 5.69 -60.00
N SER A 252 -21.36 6.86 -60.64
CA SER A 252 -22.47 7.66 -61.20
C SER A 252 -23.50 6.79 -61.93
N SER A 253 -24.78 7.14 -62.19
CA SER A 253 -25.57 8.38 -62.22
C SER A 253 -27.08 8.01 -62.41
N HIS A 254 -27.95 9.04 -62.52
CA HIS A 254 -29.40 9.06 -62.86
C HIS A 254 -30.39 8.79 -61.71
N GLY A 255 -31.38 9.62 -61.39
CA GLY A 255 -31.86 10.88 -61.95
C GLY A 255 -33.24 11.24 -61.33
N ALA A 256 -33.52 12.55 -61.23
CA ALA A 256 -34.83 13.22 -61.09
C ALA A 256 -35.65 13.12 -59.77
N LEU A 257 -35.77 14.27 -59.11
CA LEU A 257 -36.94 14.77 -58.34
C LEU A 257 -37.95 15.46 -59.31
N PRO A 258 -39.06 16.08 -58.87
CA PRO A 258 -40.04 15.81 -57.80
C PRO A 258 -41.51 15.91 -58.32
N GLU A 259 -42.54 15.60 -57.51
CA GLU A 259 -43.92 16.20 -57.55
C GLU A 259 -44.82 15.52 -56.49
N THR A 260 -45.22 16.20 -55.40
CA THR A 260 -46.45 16.98 -55.13
C THR A 260 -47.73 16.19 -54.76
N LEU A 261 -48.45 16.78 -53.79
CA LEU A 261 -49.92 16.71 -53.51
C LEU A 261 -50.51 15.50 -52.77
N GLY A 262 -50.79 15.70 -51.47
CA GLY A 262 -52.12 16.11 -51.02
C GLY A 262 -53.20 15.05 -50.70
N ARG A 263 -53.77 15.21 -49.49
CA ARG A 263 -55.20 15.21 -49.14
C ARG A 263 -55.84 13.94 -48.53
N ASP A 264 -56.29 14.16 -47.29
CA ASP A 264 -57.47 13.70 -46.55
C ASP A 264 -58.20 12.40 -46.95
N GLY A 265 -58.47 11.62 -45.90
CA GLY A 265 -59.51 10.61 -45.77
C GLY A 265 -59.61 10.17 -44.31
#